data_AF-A0A248KHG3-F1
#
_entry.id   AF-A0A248KHG3-F1
#
_cell.length_a   1.000
_cell.length_b   1.000
_cell.length_c   1.000
_cell.angle_alpha   90.00
_cell.angle_beta   90.00
_cell.angle_gamma   90.00
#
_symmetry.space_group_name_H-M   'P 1'
#
loop_
_entity.id
_entity.type
_entity.pdbx_description
1 polymer ?
#
loop_
_entity_poly.entity_id
_entity_poly.type
_entity_poly.pdbx_seq_one_letter_code
_entity_poly.pdbx_strand_id
1 'polypeptide(L)'
;MGDALNTSSSTASLSLNNSAVWTGKSVDMTSLNISNSSQWNVTGDSNAETITLNNALVNFQSSSVNDVKNITTNSLSGNNGTIKFNTVLNEGDSNSVTDKVIVNGDATGSYKININQIGGNGALTVNDGIKLASISGQDSTSIALSKPVVAGAYEYLAYNGGQSGNGWYLRSTLEPTPETNPTPNPTPTPTSKPSYNPSVPGYVIAHT
;
A
#
# COMPACT_ATOMS: atom_id res chain seq x y z
N MET A 1 -9.77 24.92 -13.32
CA MET A 1 -9.79 23.48 -13.65
C MET A 1 -9.99 23.38 -15.14
N GLY A 2 -9.29 22.47 -15.82
CA GLY A 2 -9.36 22.36 -17.28
C GLY A 2 -8.50 21.22 -17.78
N ASP A 3 -8.97 20.55 -18.83
CA ASP A 3 -8.28 19.42 -19.45
C ASP A 3 -7.17 19.92 -20.39
N ALA A 4 -6.09 19.16 -20.49
CA ALA A 4 -5.03 19.36 -21.48
C ALA A 4 -5.31 18.43 -22.65
N LEU A 5 -5.69 19.01 -23.79
CA LEU A 5 -6.10 18.26 -24.98
C LEU A 5 -5.12 18.56 -26.12
N ASN A 6 -4.53 17.51 -26.66
CA ASN A 6 -3.77 17.57 -27.90
C ASN A 6 -4.57 16.88 -29.02
N THR A 7 -4.43 17.34 -30.25
CA THR A 7 -4.99 16.68 -31.43
C THR A 7 -3.94 15.81 -32.10
N SER A 8 -4.35 14.72 -32.76
CA SER A 8 -3.40 13.81 -33.39
C SER A 8 -2.56 14.55 -34.45
N SER A 9 -1.23 14.33 -34.42
CA SER A 9 -0.14 14.96 -35.19
C SER A 9 0.50 16.25 -34.66
N SER A 10 -0.01 16.88 -33.60
CA SER A 10 0.67 18.03 -32.96
C SER A 10 1.53 17.61 -31.76
N THR A 11 2.52 18.42 -31.42
CA THR A 11 3.26 18.29 -30.16
C THR A 11 2.63 19.19 -29.10
N ALA A 12 2.37 18.64 -27.92
CA ALA A 12 1.86 19.39 -26.78
C ALA A 12 2.57 18.94 -25.51
N SER A 13 3.08 19.90 -24.76
CA SER A 13 3.81 19.65 -23.51
C SER A 13 3.26 20.52 -22.39
N LEU A 14 3.04 19.94 -21.22
CA LEU A 14 2.61 20.66 -20.01
C LEU A 14 3.66 20.48 -18.92
N SER A 15 4.05 21.59 -18.30
CA SER A 15 5.02 21.60 -17.21
C SER A 15 4.44 22.26 -15.97
N LEU A 16 4.42 21.53 -14.85
CA LEU A 16 4.04 22.04 -13.52
C LEU A 16 5.30 22.16 -12.67
N ASN A 17 5.58 23.35 -12.17
CA ASN A 17 6.77 23.65 -11.37
C ASN A 17 6.39 24.56 -10.19
N ASN A 18 7.25 24.60 -9.17
CA ASN A 18 7.17 25.53 -8.04
C ASN A 18 5.81 25.49 -7.32
N SER A 19 5.44 24.30 -6.84
CA SER A 19 4.17 24.06 -6.14
C SER A 19 2.92 24.36 -6.98
N ALA A 20 3.02 24.24 -8.30
CA ALA A 20 1.86 24.40 -9.18
C ALA A 20 0.86 23.26 -8.95
N VAL A 21 -0.44 23.58 -9.04
CA VAL A 21 -1.51 22.60 -8.95
C VAL A 21 -2.31 22.65 -10.24
N TRP A 22 -2.37 21.52 -10.94
CA TRP A 22 -3.26 21.34 -12.09
C TRP A 22 -4.35 20.35 -11.72
N THR A 23 -5.59 20.66 -12.11
CA THR A 23 -6.71 19.73 -11.99
C THR A 23 -7.44 19.60 -13.32
N GLY A 24 -7.37 18.41 -13.89
CA GLY A 24 -7.83 18.06 -15.23
C GLY A 24 -7.30 16.70 -15.67
N LYS A 25 -7.72 16.25 -16.85
CA LYS A 25 -7.15 15.06 -17.51
C LYS A 25 -6.21 15.47 -18.65
N SER A 26 -5.29 14.59 -19.03
CA SER A 26 -4.48 14.75 -20.24
C SER A 26 -5.00 13.86 -21.37
N VAL A 27 -5.04 14.38 -22.60
CA VAL A 27 -5.40 13.59 -23.78
C VAL A 27 -4.36 13.85 -24.87
N ASP A 28 -3.69 12.79 -25.29
CA ASP A 28 -2.73 12.71 -26.39
C ASP A 28 -1.53 13.65 -26.25
N MET A 29 -1.15 13.98 -25.01
CA MET A 29 -0.03 14.87 -24.73
C MET A 29 1.31 14.23 -25.10
N THR A 30 2.25 15.00 -25.65
CA THR A 30 3.60 14.51 -25.92
C THR A 30 4.40 14.37 -24.62
N SER A 31 4.31 15.37 -23.73
CA SER A 31 4.99 15.29 -22.44
C SER A 31 4.22 15.95 -21.30
N LEU A 32 4.27 15.32 -20.13
CA LEU A 32 3.85 15.88 -18.85
C LEU A 32 5.04 15.91 -17.90
N ASN A 33 5.50 17.11 -17.53
CA ASN A 33 6.60 17.31 -16.60
C ASN A 33 6.07 17.91 -15.32
N ILE A 34 6.07 17.14 -14.23
CA ILE A 34 5.54 17.60 -12.93
C ILE A 34 6.70 17.57 -11.95
N SER A 35 7.02 18.71 -11.35
CA SER A 35 8.21 18.83 -10.51
C SER A 35 8.07 19.82 -9.36
N ASN A 36 9.05 19.84 -8.45
CA ASN A 36 9.22 20.90 -7.45
C ASN A 36 7.97 21.11 -6.58
N SER A 37 7.54 20.03 -5.91
CA SER A 37 6.34 19.99 -5.06
C SER A 37 5.03 20.29 -5.78
N SER A 38 5.01 20.22 -7.11
CA SER A 38 3.79 20.40 -7.89
C SER A 38 2.90 19.16 -7.84
N GLN A 39 1.62 19.38 -8.11
CA GLN A 39 0.58 18.38 -8.00
C GLN A 39 -0.29 18.36 -9.25
N TRP A 40 -0.54 17.15 -9.74
CA TRP A 40 -1.57 16.87 -10.74
C TRP A 40 -2.74 16.13 -10.09
N ASN A 41 -3.90 16.78 -10.05
CA ASN A 41 -5.17 16.17 -9.68
C ASN A 41 -5.85 15.60 -10.93
N VAL A 42 -5.83 14.28 -11.07
CA VAL A 42 -6.31 13.56 -12.26
C VAL A 42 -7.81 13.39 -12.17
N THR A 43 -8.57 13.98 -13.09
CA THR A 43 -10.05 13.97 -13.07
C THR A 43 -10.69 12.97 -14.04
N GLY A 44 -9.93 12.43 -14.98
CA GLY A 44 -10.38 11.44 -15.96
C GLY A 44 -9.24 10.52 -16.38
N ASP A 45 -9.57 9.44 -17.10
CA ASP A 45 -8.55 8.66 -17.81
C ASP A 45 -7.68 9.60 -18.62
N SER A 46 -6.37 9.39 -18.51
CA SER A 46 -5.36 10.32 -18.98
C SER A 46 -4.28 9.59 -19.74
N ASN A 47 -3.73 10.24 -20.77
CA ASN A 47 -2.59 9.70 -21.48
C ASN A 47 -1.56 10.79 -21.85
N ALA A 48 -0.31 10.36 -21.98
CA ALA A 48 0.78 11.15 -22.56
C ALA A 48 1.88 10.21 -23.10
N GLU A 49 2.68 10.60 -24.08
CA GLU A 49 3.80 9.76 -24.54
C GLU A 49 4.86 9.61 -23.44
N THR A 50 5.17 10.71 -22.74
CA THR A 50 6.15 10.73 -21.65
C THR A 50 5.59 11.42 -20.42
N ILE A 51 5.84 10.85 -19.25
CA ILE A 51 5.51 11.44 -17.96
C ILE A 51 6.76 11.45 -17.09
N THR A 52 7.10 12.62 -16.57
CA THR A 52 8.22 12.82 -15.65
C THR A 52 7.76 13.40 -14.32
N LEU A 53 8.06 12.71 -13.21
CA LEU A 53 7.64 13.07 -11.85
C LEU A 53 8.85 13.33 -10.93
N ASN A 54 9.18 14.58 -10.64
CA ASN A 54 10.35 14.95 -9.82
C ASN A 54 9.95 15.71 -8.54
N ASN A 55 9.95 15.05 -7.38
CA ASN A 55 9.40 15.60 -6.15
C ASN A 55 7.95 16.11 -6.36
N ALA A 56 7.15 15.30 -7.04
CA ALA A 56 5.80 15.64 -7.50
C ALA A 56 4.74 14.72 -6.90
N LEU A 57 3.49 15.18 -6.91
CA LEU A 57 2.33 14.37 -6.51
C LEU A 57 1.37 14.18 -7.69
N VAL A 58 1.08 12.93 -8.04
CA VAL A 58 -0.08 12.56 -8.84
C VAL A 58 -1.19 12.11 -7.88
N ASN A 59 -2.34 12.76 -7.95
CA ASN A 59 -3.46 12.55 -7.05
C ASN A 59 -4.73 12.23 -7.85
N PHE A 60 -5.06 10.95 -7.97
CA PHE A 60 -6.29 10.53 -8.62
C PHE A 60 -7.51 11.06 -7.84
N GLN A 61 -8.37 11.82 -8.52
CA GLN A 61 -9.63 12.26 -7.95
C GLN A 61 -10.65 11.13 -8.08
N SER A 62 -11.43 10.91 -7.03
CA SER A 62 -12.50 9.91 -7.01
C SER A 62 -13.73 10.51 -6.33
N SER A 63 -14.89 10.27 -6.93
CA SER A 63 -16.21 10.69 -6.43
C SER A 63 -17.04 9.53 -5.85
N SER A 64 -16.61 8.28 -6.06
CA SER A 64 -17.29 7.07 -5.58
C SER A 64 -16.35 5.85 -5.61
N VAL A 65 -16.75 4.74 -4.97
CA VAL A 65 -15.94 3.50 -4.87
C VAL A 65 -15.49 2.94 -6.23
N ASN A 66 -16.27 3.14 -7.30
CA ASN A 66 -15.96 2.64 -8.65
C ASN A 66 -15.45 3.73 -9.60
N ASP A 67 -15.28 4.97 -9.11
CA ASP A 67 -14.69 6.06 -9.89
C ASP A 67 -13.17 5.99 -9.76
N VAL A 68 -12.60 5.03 -10.49
CA VAL A 68 -11.16 4.81 -10.66
C VAL A 68 -10.73 5.13 -12.08
N LYS A 69 -9.46 5.45 -12.28
CA LYS A 69 -8.92 6.02 -13.51
C LYS A 69 -7.59 5.39 -13.88
N ASN A 70 -7.25 5.53 -15.15
CA ASN A 70 -6.00 5.06 -15.72
C ASN A 70 -5.17 6.26 -16.19
N ILE A 71 -3.87 6.20 -15.92
CA ILE A 71 -2.86 6.99 -16.64
C ILE A 71 -2.11 6.04 -17.55
N THR A 72 -2.09 6.31 -18.86
CA THR A 72 -1.33 5.55 -19.84
C THR A 72 -0.16 6.38 -20.37
N THR A 73 1.05 5.80 -20.39
CA THR A 73 2.24 6.44 -20.95
C THR A 73 3.15 5.46 -21.67
N ASN A 74 4.00 5.93 -22.59
CA ASN A 74 5.05 5.08 -23.17
C ASN A 74 6.33 5.11 -22.34
N SER A 75 6.58 6.19 -21.61
CA SER A 75 7.72 6.26 -20.69
C SER A 75 7.34 6.96 -19.39
N LEU A 76 7.77 6.37 -18.28
CA LEU A 76 7.65 6.95 -16.94
C LEU A 76 9.05 7.12 -16.34
N SER A 77 9.40 8.34 -15.97
CA SER A 77 10.67 8.66 -15.33
C SER A 77 10.48 9.65 -14.19
N GLY A 78 11.48 9.78 -13.32
CA GLY A 78 11.39 10.71 -12.21
C GLY A 78 12.24 10.36 -11.00
N ASN A 79 12.16 11.22 -10.00
CA ASN A 79 12.85 11.04 -8.74
C ASN A 79 11.96 11.53 -7.60
N ASN A 80 11.74 10.68 -6.61
CA ASN A 80 10.92 10.97 -5.42
C ASN A 80 9.51 11.48 -5.79
N GLY A 81 8.93 10.96 -6.87
CA GLY A 81 7.53 11.18 -7.20
C GLY A 81 6.62 10.39 -6.26
N THR A 82 5.44 10.91 -5.96
CA THR A 82 4.41 10.18 -5.19
C THR A 82 3.17 10.03 -6.05
N ILE A 83 2.62 8.82 -6.11
CA ILE A 83 1.36 8.55 -6.81
C ILE A 83 0.37 8.05 -5.76
N LYS A 84 -0.71 8.82 -5.58
CA LYS A 84 -1.80 8.50 -4.67
C LYS A 84 -2.93 7.81 -5.44
N PHE A 85 -3.07 6.51 -5.21
CA PHE A 85 -4.08 5.64 -5.79
C PHE A 85 -5.30 5.56 -4.88
N ASN A 86 -6.49 5.57 -5.46
CA ASN A 86 -7.70 5.12 -4.84
C ASN A 86 -7.85 3.63 -5.08
N THR A 87 -8.06 2.87 -4.01
CA THR A 87 -8.13 1.41 -4.06
C THR A 87 -9.20 0.88 -3.11
N VAL A 88 -9.98 -0.10 -3.58
CA VAL A 88 -10.78 -0.97 -2.73
C VAL A 88 -9.88 -2.09 -2.22
N LEU A 89 -9.70 -2.19 -0.90
CA LEU A 89 -8.87 -3.22 -0.29
C LEU A 89 -9.67 -4.52 -0.14
N ASN A 90 -9.54 -5.38 -1.17
CA ASN A 90 -10.23 -6.66 -1.35
C ASN A 90 -9.25 -7.76 -1.80
N GLU A 91 -9.77 -8.85 -2.36
CA GLU A 91 -9.01 -10.02 -2.83
C GLU A 91 -8.14 -9.73 -4.07
N GLY A 92 -8.36 -8.62 -4.76
CA GLY A 92 -7.63 -8.24 -5.97
C GLY A 92 -7.96 -9.09 -7.20
N ASP A 93 -7.00 -9.18 -8.12
CA ASP A 93 -7.13 -9.84 -9.42
C ASP A 93 -8.36 -9.33 -10.21
N SER A 94 -9.26 -10.20 -10.67
CA SER A 94 -10.48 -9.84 -11.39
C SER A 94 -11.46 -8.97 -10.57
N ASN A 95 -11.32 -8.93 -9.24
CA ASN A 95 -12.12 -8.09 -8.36
C ASN A 95 -11.50 -6.72 -8.09
N SER A 96 -10.31 -6.42 -8.67
CA SER A 96 -9.58 -5.19 -8.38
C SER A 96 -10.36 -3.95 -8.82
N VAL A 97 -10.71 -3.10 -7.86
CA VAL A 97 -11.20 -1.73 -8.10
C VAL A 97 -10.14 -0.77 -7.59
N THR A 98 -9.27 -0.32 -8.50
CA THR A 98 -8.15 0.57 -8.18
C THR A 98 -7.80 1.45 -9.38
N ASP A 99 -7.30 2.65 -9.10
CA ASP A 99 -6.59 3.45 -10.09
C ASP A 99 -5.38 2.68 -10.64
N LYS A 100 -4.97 2.97 -11.89
CA LYS A 100 -3.83 2.28 -12.53
C LYS A 100 -2.90 3.23 -13.28
N VAL A 101 -1.62 2.88 -13.28
CA VAL A 101 -0.61 3.46 -14.16
C VAL A 101 -0.14 2.39 -15.15
N ILE A 102 -0.32 2.66 -16.44
CA ILE A 102 -0.01 1.74 -17.53
C ILE A 102 1.16 2.33 -18.31
N VAL A 103 2.33 1.69 -18.22
CA VAL A 103 3.54 2.07 -18.96
C VAL A 103 3.75 1.08 -20.10
N ASN A 104 3.55 1.52 -21.33
CA ASN A 104 3.69 0.69 -22.53
C ASN A 104 5.15 0.47 -22.96
N GLY A 105 6.08 1.23 -22.40
CA GLY A 105 7.52 1.07 -22.59
C GLY A 105 8.24 1.00 -21.25
N ASP A 106 9.30 1.78 -21.11
CA ASP A 106 10.20 1.69 -19.96
C ASP A 106 9.78 2.58 -18.79
N ALA A 107 9.99 2.09 -17.58
CA ALA A 107 9.82 2.81 -16.32
C ALA A 107 11.15 2.87 -15.56
N THR A 108 11.55 4.07 -15.14
CA THR A 108 12.79 4.31 -14.40
C THR A 108 12.58 5.26 -13.24
N GLY A 109 13.48 5.27 -12.26
CA GLY A 109 13.50 6.27 -11.19
C GLY A 109 12.96 5.79 -9.85
N SER A 110 12.61 6.72 -8.96
CA SER A 110 12.14 6.41 -7.61
C SER A 110 10.76 7.01 -7.31
N TYR A 111 9.87 6.20 -6.73
CA TYR A 111 8.50 6.60 -6.46
C TYR A 111 8.02 6.13 -5.08
N LYS A 112 7.01 6.83 -4.57
CA LYS A 112 6.21 6.39 -3.43
C LYS A 112 4.79 6.12 -3.86
N ILE A 113 4.23 5.01 -3.39
CA ILE A 113 2.81 4.68 -3.54
C ILE A 113 2.09 5.15 -2.28
N ASN A 114 1.02 5.92 -2.44
CA ASN A 114 0.11 6.25 -1.35
C ASN A 114 -1.26 5.63 -1.66
N ILE A 115 -1.78 4.83 -0.74
CA ILE A 115 -3.09 4.22 -0.90
C ILE A 115 -4.14 5.03 -0.14
N ASN A 116 -5.15 5.47 -0.87
CA ASN A 116 -6.41 5.96 -0.36
C ASN A 116 -7.44 4.84 -0.44
N GLN A 117 -7.80 4.27 0.71
CA GLN A 117 -8.82 3.24 0.77
C GLN A 117 -10.19 3.87 0.48
N ILE A 118 -10.77 3.56 -0.68
CA ILE A 118 -12.11 4.03 -1.07
C ILE A 118 -13.19 2.96 -0.86
N GLY A 119 -12.81 1.79 -0.35
CA GLY A 119 -13.73 0.71 -0.01
C GLY A 119 -13.01 -0.55 0.43
N GLY A 120 -13.79 -1.59 0.73
CA GLY A 120 -13.29 -2.89 1.20
C GLY A 120 -12.94 -2.86 2.69
N ASN A 121 -13.07 -4.01 3.34
CA ASN A 121 -12.74 -4.19 4.76
C ASN A 121 -11.41 -4.93 4.96
N GLY A 122 -10.66 -5.13 3.87
CA GLY A 122 -9.51 -6.02 3.83
C GLY A 122 -9.91 -7.46 3.54
N ALA A 123 -9.09 -8.14 2.75
CA ALA A 123 -9.22 -9.55 2.43
C ALA A 123 -7.85 -10.11 2.07
N LEU A 124 -7.71 -11.44 2.15
CA LEU A 124 -6.51 -12.11 1.65
C LEU A 124 -6.49 -12.02 0.12
N THR A 125 -5.47 -11.38 -0.44
CA THR A 125 -5.30 -11.27 -1.88
C THR A 125 -5.04 -12.63 -2.52
N VAL A 126 -5.61 -12.83 -3.71
CA VAL A 126 -5.41 -14.04 -4.54
C VAL A 126 -4.53 -13.72 -5.75
N ASN A 127 -3.90 -14.76 -6.32
CA ASN A 127 -3.04 -14.65 -7.51
C ASN A 127 -1.97 -13.54 -7.34
N ASP A 128 -1.96 -12.56 -8.24
CA ASP A 128 -1.02 -11.44 -8.20
C ASP A 128 -1.45 -10.32 -7.23
N GLY A 129 -2.68 -10.33 -6.73
CA GLY A 129 -3.25 -9.30 -5.87
C GLY A 129 -3.80 -8.10 -6.64
N ILE A 130 -3.77 -6.92 -6.02
CA ILE A 130 -4.36 -5.70 -6.60
C ILE A 130 -3.30 -5.00 -7.47
N LYS A 131 -3.50 -4.98 -8.79
CA LYS A 131 -2.56 -4.37 -9.74
C LYS A 131 -2.67 -2.84 -9.77
N LEU A 132 -1.62 -2.15 -9.35
CA LEU A 132 -1.52 -0.68 -9.38
C LEU A 132 -0.81 -0.16 -10.64
N ALA A 133 0.19 -0.90 -11.11
CA ALA A 133 0.91 -0.52 -12.33
C ALA A 133 1.24 -1.72 -13.21
N SER A 134 1.23 -1.52 -14.52
CA SER A 134 1.82 -2.42 -15.51
C SER A 134 2.97 -1.74 -16.23
N ILE A 135 4.08 -2.44 -16.42
CA ILE A 135 5.20 -1.97 -17.23
C ILE A 135 5.45 -3.01 -18.33
N SER A 136 5.35 -2.63 -19.60
CA SER A 136 5.57 -3.56 -20.72
C SER A 136 7.05 -3.65 -21.12
N GLY A 137 7.83 -2.59 -20.89
CA GLY A 137 9.26 -2.54 -21.14
C GLY A 137 10.10 -2.87 -19.89
N GLN A 138 11.28 -2.27 -19.82
CA GLN A 138 12.19 -2.42 -18.69
C GLN A 138 11.65 -1.66 -17.47
N ASP A 139 11.60 -2.35 -16.33
CA ASP A 139 11.30 -1.75 -15.03
C ASP A 139 12.58 -1.63 -14.22
N SER A 140 13.11 -0.42 -14.13
CA SER A 140 14.23 -0.05 -13.27
C SER A 140 13.78 0.91 -12.17
N THR A 141 12.53 0.79 -11.72
CA THR A 141 11.97 1.64 -10.68
C THR A 141 12.29 1.13 -9.28
N SER A 142 12.50 2.06 -8.35
CA SER A 142 12.50 1.79 -6.91
C SER A 142 11.22 2.36 -6.32
N ILE A 143 10.39 1.50 -5.73
CA ILE A 143 9.11 1.91 -5.16
C ILE A 143 9.01 1.51 -3.69
N ALA A 144 8.45 2.41 -2.88
CA ALA A 144 8.07 2.14 -1.49
C ALA A 144 6.64 2.62 -1.21
N LEU A 145 5.98 2.02 -0.22
CA LEU A 145 4.75 2.57 0.32
C LEU A 145 5.05 3.83 1.15
N SER A 146 4.19 4.84 1.02
CA SER A 146 4.32 6.10 1.77
C SER A 146 3.97 5.95 3.26
N LYS A 147 3.17 4.93 3.57
CA LYS A 147 2.70 4.55 4.90
C LYS A 147 2.22 3.10 4.87
N PRO A 148 2.13 2.40 6.02
CA PRO A 148 1.48 1.10 6.10
C PRO A 148 0.05 1.14 5.54
N VAL A 149 -0.36 0.05 4.89
CA VAL A 149 -1.70 -0.10 4.30
C VAL A 149 -2.37 -1.27 4.99
N VAL A 150 -3.27 -0.98 5.91
CA VAL A 150 -3.96 -2.00 6.72
C VAL A 150 -5.46 -1.84 6.59
N ALA A 151 -6.17 -2.94 6.39
CA ALA A 151 -7.62 -3.01 6.42
C ALA A 151 -8.09 -4.29 7.11
N GLY A 152 -8.89 -4.15 8.15
CA GLY A 152 -9.30 -5.28 8.98
C GLY A 152 -8.07 -5.97 9.60
N ALA A 153 -8.00 -7.30 9.45
CA ALA A 153 -6.88 -8.11 9.92
C ALA A 153 -5.75 -8.26 8.88
N TYR A 154 -5.76 -7.46 7.81
CA TYR A 154 -4.86 -7.64 6.67
C TYR A 154 -3.94 -6.42 6.49
N GLU A 155 -2.65 -6.68 6.39
CA GLU A 155 -1.65 -5.71 5.93
C GLU A 155 -1.35 -5.94 4.44
N TYR A 156 -1.38 -4.89 3.64
CA TYR A 156 -1.07 -4.90 2.21
C TYR A 156 0.33 -4.32 1.96
N LEU A 157 1.17 -5.12 1.33
CA LEU A 157 2.54 -4.77 0.97
C LEU A 157 2.68 -4.62 -0.55
N ALA A 158 3.58 -3.76 -0.99
CA ALA A 158 3.87 -3.54 -2.40
C ALA A 158 4.92 -4.53 -2.91
N TYR A 159 4.62 -5.24 -4.00
CA TYR A 159 5.51 -6.18 -4.66
C TYR A 159 5.69 -5.81 -6.13
N ASN A 160 6.92 -5.91 -6.62
CA ASN A 160 7.21 -5.85 -8.05
C ASN A 160 7.08 -7.26 -8.65
N GLY A 161 6.45 -7.33 -9.83
CA GLY A 161 6.31 -8.52 -10.64
C GLY A 161 5.17 -9.42 -10.19
N GLY A 162 4.60 -10.13 -11.14
CA GLY A 162 3.58 -11.14 -10.94
C GLY A 162 3.59 -12.17 -12.06
N GLN A 163 2.73 -13.17 -11.95
CA GLN A 163 2.48 -14.14 -13.03
C GLN A 163 2.04 -13.42 -14.32
N SER A 164 1.36 -12.27 -14.16
CA SER A 164 0.87 -11.41 -15.26
C SER A 164 1.93 -10.44 -15.81
N GLY A 165 3.21 -10.59 -15.48
CA GLY A 165 4.32 -9.78 -15.98
C GLY A 165 4.77 -8.64 -15.06
N ASN A 166 5.62 -7.76 -15.59
CA ASN A 166 6.21 -6.63 -14.87
C ASN A 166 5.12 -5.62 -14.43
N GLY A 167 5.28 -5.09 -13.23
CA GLY A 167 4.26 -4.26 -12.62
C GLY A 167 4.35 -4.23 -11.11
N TRP A 168 3.56 -3.34 -10.51
CA TRP A 168 3.49 -3.20 -9.06
C TRP A 168 2.10 -3.58 -8.56
N TYR A 169 2.08 -4.41 -7.53
CA TYR A 169 0.87 -5.02 -6.98
C TYR A 169 0.84 -4.84 -5.47
N LEU A 170 -0.36 -4.66 -4.89
CA LEU A 170 -0.58 -4.86 -3.47
C LEU A 170 -0.94 -6.32 -3.22
N ARG A 171 -0.24 -6.96 -2.28
CA ARG A 171 -0.56 -8.29 -1.78
C ARG A 171 -0.66 -8.25 -0.27
N SER A 172 -1.67 -8.91 0.25
CA SER A 172 -1.96 -8.88 1.69
C SER A 172 -1.40 -10.09 2.42
N THR A 173 -1.05 -9.90 3.68
CA THR A 173 -0.85 -10.97 4.66
C THR A 173 -1.76 -10.73 5.87
N LEU A 174 -2.05 -11.78 6.63
CA LEU A 174 -2.68 -11.62 7.94
C LEU A 174 -1.73 -10.89 8.88
N GLU A 175 -2.23 -9.84 9.54
CA GLU A 175 -1.49 -9.20 10.62
C GLU A 175 -1.42 -10.19 11.79
N PRO A 176 -0.23 -10.44 12.36
CA PRO A 176 -0.11 -11.28 13.54
C PRO A 176 -0.96 -10.67 14.67
N THR A 177 -1.91 -11.44 15.19
CA THR A 177 -2.64 -11.03 16.39
C THR A 177 -1.63 -10.80 17.52
N PRO A 178 -1.68 -9.69 18.26
CA PRO A 178 -0.85 -9.50 19.43
C PRO A 178 -1.00 -10.72 20.34
N GLU A 179 0.10 -11.39 20.68
CA GLU A 179 0.07 -12.50 21.61
C GLU A 179 -0.59 -12.01 22.90
N THR A 180 -1.65 -12.68 23.34
CA THR A 180 -2.20 -12.43 24.66
C THR A 180 -1.12 -12.80 25.66
N ASN A 181 -0.60 -11.82 26.40
CA ASN A 181 0.35 -12.07 27.48
C ASN A 181 -0.18 -13.25 28.33
N PRO A 182 0.61 -14.32 28.55
CA PRO A 182 0.12 -15.47 29.30
C PRO A 182 -0.39 -15.02 30.65
N THR A 183 -1.64 -15.36 30.97
CA THR A 183 -2.18 -15.16 32.32
C THR A 183 -1.21 -15.77 33.32
N PRO A 184 -0.80 -15.05 34.38
CA PRO A 184 0.07 -15.61 35.41
C PRO A 184 -0.51 -16.93 35.91
N ASN A 185 0.30 -18.00 35.88
CA ASN A 185 -0.07 -19.29 36.44
C ASN A 185 -0.54 -19.09 37.89
N PRO A 186 -1.70 -19.63 38.32
CA PRO A 186 -2.14 -19.50 39.71
C PRO A 186 -1.03 -20.01 40.64
N THR A 187 -0.66 -19.18 41.62
CA THR A 187 0.33 -19.55 42.63
C THR A 187 -0.15 -20.82 43.36
N PRO A 188 0.64 -21.89 43.43
CA PRO A 188 0.25 -23.08 44.18
C PRO A 188 0.04 -22.71 45.65
N THR A 189 -1.14 -23.03 46.18
CA THR A 189 -1.48 -22.84 47.59
C THR A 189 -0.51 -23.67 48.44
N PRO A 190 0.16 -23.11 49.46
CA PRO A 190 1.07 -23.86 50.30
C PRO A 190 0.32 -24.98 51.04
N THR A 191 0.76 -26.22 50.86
CA THR A 191 0.26 -27.36 51.63
C THR A 191 0.71 -27.20 53.09
N SER A 192 -0.27 -27.26 54.01
CA SER A 192 -0.02 -27.18 55.44
C SER A 192 0.90 -28.31 55.91
N LYS A 193 2.03 -27.95 56.52
CA LYS A 193 2.97 -28.87 57.16
C LYS A 193 2.29 -29.60 58.35
N PRO A 194 2.48 -30.92 58.53
CA PRO A 194 1.97 -31.60 59.72
C PRO A 194 2.62 -31.02 60.98
N SER A 195 1.79 -30.68 61.96
CA SER A 195 2.22 -30.18 63.27
C SER A 195 2.81 -31.32 64.11
N TYR A 196 4.08 -31.21 64.45
CA TYR A 196 4.75 -32.07 65.43
C TYR A 196 4.56 -31.44 66.81
N ASN A 197 3.91 -32.15 67.73
CA ASN A 197 3.73 -31.74 69.13
C ASN A 197 4.66 -32.53 70.05
N PRO A 198 5.79 -31.95 70.50
CA PRO A 198 6.60 -32.52 71.58
C PRO A 198 6.29 -31.79 72.89
N SER A 199 5.32 -32.30 73.65
CA SER A 199 5.22 -32.03 75.09
C SER A 199 5.47 -33.33 75.85
N VAL A 200 6.76 -33.49 76.17
CA VAL A 200 7.46 -34.40 77.11
C VAL A 200 6.84 -34.33 78.54
N PRO A 201 7.31 -35.01 79.62
CA PRO A 201 8.30 -36.11 79.80
C PRO A 201 8.01 -37.18 80.90
N GLY A 202 8.69 -38.34 80.82
CA GLY A 202 9.12 -39.19 81.96
C GLY A 202 8.04 -39.93 82.76
N TYR A 203 8.30 -41.00 83.51
CA TYR A 203 9.46 -41.87 83.75
C TYR A 203 8.89 -43.12 84.47
N VAL A 204 9.37 -44.34 84.13
CA VAL A 204 9.49 -45.59 84.95
C VAL A 204 8.25 -46.14 85.72
N ILE A 205 8.05 -47.41 86.09
CA ILE A 205 8.91 -48.50 86.62
C ILE A 205 8.22 -49.86 86.39
N ALA A 206 9.00 -50.94 86.53
CA ALA A 206 8.65 -52.36 86.44
C ALA A 206 7.60 -52.91 87.44
N HIS A 207 7.13 -54.13 87.21
CA HIS A 207 6.92 -55.30 88.12
C HIS A 207 6.20 -56.39 87.30
N THR A 208 6.52 -57.69 87.35
CA THR A 208 7.12 -58.55 88.39
C THR A 208 7.84 -59.73 87.72
#